data_AF-A0A6I5NX40-F1
#
_entry.id   AF-A0A6I5NX40-F1
#
_cell.length_a   1.000
_cell.length_b   1.000
_cell.length_c   1.000
_cell.angle_alpha   90.00
_cell.angle_beta   90.00
_cell.angle_gamma   90.00
#
_symmetry.space_group_name_H-M   'P 1'
#
loop_
_entity.id
_entity.type
_entity.pdbx_description
1 polymer ?
#
loop_
_entity_poly.entity_id
_entity_poly.type
_entity_poly.pdbx_seq_one_letter_code
_entity_poly.pdbx_strand_id
1 'polypeptide(L)'
;MSRFDQLMGSVGKKQATDLPEVQEPVSPPKPLGSSSKAKGKDPNYQRTTFYIPKDIHRAFKMAALEDNLEMSDIVEDLISQWLGERHS
;
A
#
# COMPACT_ATOMS: atom_id res chain seq x y z
N MET A 1 3.70 -23.85 -22.10
CA MET A 1 2.50 -22.99 -21.88
C MET A 1 2.28 -22.87 -20.39
N SER A 2 2.07 -21.65 -19.88
CA SER A 2 2.14 -21.34 -18.44
C SER A 2 0.83 -21.67 -17.70
N ARG A 3 0.93 -22.26 -16.50
CA ARG A 3 -0.21 -22.60 -15.61
C ARG A 3 -1.09 -21.40 -15.27
N PHE A 4 -0.53 -20.19 -15.33
CA PHE A 4 -1.26 -18.94 -15.13
C PHE A 4 -2.33 -18.71 -16.22
N ASP A 5 -2.07 -19.14 -17.45
CA ASP A 5 -2.95 -18.94 -18.61
C ASP A 5 -4.24 -19.78 -18.54
N GLN A 6 -4.15 -20.97 -17.94
CA GLN A 6 -5.32 -21.83 -17.70
C GLN A 6 -6.31 -21.25 -16.69
N LEU A 7 -5.83 -20.46 -15.73
CA LEU A 7 -6.67 -19.85 -14.71
C LEU A 7 -7.43 -18.64 -15.26
N MET A 8 -6.82 -17.88 -16.17
CA MET A 8 -7.46 -16.73 -16.83
C MET A 8 -8.43 -17.15 -17.94
N GLY A 9 -8.14 -18.25 -18.65
CA GLY A 9 -9.01 -18.75 -19.72
C GLY A 9 -10.29 -19.45 -19.25
N SER A 10 -10.46 -19.70 -17.94
CA SER A 10 -11.63 -20.38 -17.37
C SER A 10 -12.74 -19.42 -16.89
N VAL A 11 -12.47 -18.11 -16.87
CA VAL A 11 -13.49 -17.05 -16.70
C VAL A 11 -13.97 -16.65 -18.11
N GLY A 12 -15.05 -17.25 -18.59
CA GLY A 12 -15.65 -16.77 -19.86
C GLY A 12 -16.59 -17.71 -20.60
N LYS A 13 -16.79 -18.96 -20.16
CA LYS A 13 -17.71 -19.89 -20.83
C LYS A 13 -18.87 -20.31 -19.93
N LYS A 14 -19.98 -19.57 -19.97
CA LYS A 14 -21.37 -20.01 -19.69
C LYS A 14 -22.31 -19.08 -20.47
N GLN A 15 -22.71 -19.42 -21.70
CA GLN A 15 -23.91 -20.17 -22.10
C GLN A 15 -25.23 -19.52 -21.63
N ALA A 16 -25.99 -19.05 -22.63
CA ALA A 16 -27.25 -18.32 -22.51
C ALA A 16 -28.39 -19.21 -21.97
N THR A 17 -29.22 -18.64 -21.12
CA THR A 17 -30.52 -19.22 -20.71
C THR A 17 -31.50 -18.06 -20.49
N ASP A 18 -32.73 -18.27 -20.97
CA ASP A 18 -33.80 -17.30 -21.20
C ASP A 18 -34.67 -17.07 -19.94
N LEU A 19 -35.12 -15.81 -19.73
CA LEU A 19 -36.20 -15.25 -18.83
C LEU A 19 -35.94 -15.10 -17.31
N PRO A 20 -36.61 -14.17 -16.57
CA PRO A 20 -37.25 -12.88 -16.91
C PRO A 20 -36.72 -11.66 -16.07
N GLU A 21 -37.21 -10.46 -16.41
CA GLU A 21 -37.01 -9.13 -15.80
C GLU A 21 -36.89 -9.06 -14.26
N VAL A 22 -35.70 -8.73 -13.73
CA VAL A 22 -35.48 -8.30 -12.33
C VAL A 22 -34.25 -7.38 -12.19
N GLN A 23 -34.52 -6.13 -11.76
CA GLN A 23 -33.72 -5.21 -10.95
C GLN A 23 -32.44 -4.55 -11.52
N GLU A 24 -32.43 -3.23 -11.35
CA GLU A 24 -31.33 -2.29 -11.60
C GLU A 24 -30.00 -2.76 -10.99
N PRO A 25 -28.86 -2.50 -11.66
CA PRO A 25 -27.56 -2.95 -11.16
C PRO A 25 -27.17 -2.15 -9.91
N VAL A 26 -27.36 -2.75 -8.74
CA VAL A 26 -26.74 -2.29 -7.50
C VAL A 26 -25.23 -2.40 -7.69
N SER A 27 -24.59 -1.25 -7.94
CA SER A 27 -23.14 -1.14 -8.04
C SER A 27 -22.49 -1.74 -6.78
N PRO A 28 -21.43 -2.55 -6.90
CA PRO A 28 -20.72 -3.05 -5.72
C PRO A 28 -20.22 -1.86 -4.90
N PRO A 29 -20.26 -1.93 -3.55
CA PRO A 29 -19.72 -0.87 -2.72
C PRO A 29 -18.27 -0.66 -3.11
N LYS A 30 -17.95 0.55 -3.59
CA LYS A 30 -16.56 0.96 -3.81
C LYS A 30 -15.82 0.71 -2.50
N PRO A 31 -14.67 0.02 -2.51
CA PRO A 31 -13.87 -0.05 -1.31
C PRO A 31 -13.62 1.39 -0.86
N LEU A 32 -13.92 1.67 0.41
CA LEU A 32 -13.60 2.91 1.10
C LEU A 32 -12.07 2.94 1.30
N GLY A 33 -11.32 2.90 0.18
CA GLY A 33 -9.88 2.96 0.14
C GLY A 33 -9.51 4.42 0.17
N SER A 34 -9.13 4.90 1.35
CA SER A 34 -8.49 6.18 1.58
C SER A 34 -7.63 6.58 0.38
N SER A 35 -7.96 7.67 -0.29
CA SER A 35 -7.11 8.29 -1.31
C SER A 35 -5.89 8.97 -0.67
N SER A 36 -5.29 8.35 0.34
CA SER A 36 -3.93 8.65 0.75
C SER A 36 -3.09 8.36 -0.49
N LYS A 37 -2.75 9.41 -1.23
CA LYS A 37 -1.74 9.33 -2.27
C LYS A 37 -0.53 8.76 -1.54
N ALA A 38 -0.13 7.53 -1.85
CA ALA A 38 1.03 6.91 -1.23
C ALA A 38 2.17 7.95 -1.20
N LYS A 39 2.83 8.15 -0.04
CA LYS A 39 3.75 9.29 0.21
C LYS A 39 4.72 9.60 -0.92
N GLY A 40 5.16 8.61 -1.69
CA GLY A 40 5.97 8.80 -2.90
C GLY A 40 5.33 9.57 -4.06
N LYS A 41 4.02 9.90 -4.01
CA LYS A 41 3.29 10.73 -4.97
C LYS A 41 2.86 12.07 -4.39
N ASP A 42 3.11 12.31 -3.11
CA ASP A 42 2.80 13.57 -2.46
C ASP A 42 3.90 14.58 -2.78
N PRO A 43 3.57 15.76 -3.36
CA PRO A 43 4.57 16.78 -3.69
C PRO A 43 5.30 17.36 -2.48
N ASN A 44 4.79 17.20 -1.26
CA ASN A 44 5.44 17.65 -0.04
C ASN A 44 6.52 16.68 0.47
N TYR A 45 6.58 15.46 -0.06
CA TYR A 45 7.54 14.44 0.36
C TYR A 45 8.62 14.23 -0.70
N GLN A 46 9.88 14.25 -0.25
CA GLN A 46 11.03 13.86 -1.07
C GLN A 46 11.44 12.42 -0.74
N ARG A 47 11.47 11.54 -1.74
CA ARG A 47 12.01 10.19 -1.56
C ARG A 47 13.52 10.26 -1.37
N THR A 48 13.98 9.71 -0.24
CA THR A 48 15.40 9.67 0.14
C THR A 48 15.82 8.23 0.40
N THR A 49 17.05 7.86 0.02
CA THR A 49 17.62 6.53 0.26
C THR A 49 18.99 6.69 0.90
N PHE A 50 19.23 5.95 1.99
CA PHE A 50 20.49 5.94 2.72
C PHE A 50 20.85 4.52 3.14
N TYR A 51 22.11 4.29 3.46
CA TYR A 51 22.59 2.99 3.93
C TYR A 51 22.56 2.94 5.46
N ILE A 52 22.04 1.84 6.00
CA ILE A 52 22.17 1.47 7.40
C ILE A 52 22.61 0.00 7.50
N PRO A 53 23.30 -0.39 8.58
CA PRO A 53 23.61 -1.79 8.87
C PRO A 53 22.36 -2.70 8.81
N LYS A 54 22.55 -3.94 8.34
CA LYS A 54 21.44 -4.88 8.07
C LYS A 54 20.68 -5.29 9.34
N ASP A 55 21.41 -5.46 10.43
CA ASP A 55 20.89 -5.74 11.77
C ASP A 55 20.01 -4.58 12.25
N ILE A 56 20.47 -3.34 12.10
CA ILE A 56 19.70 -2.14 12.45
C ILE A 56 18.44 -2.03 11.59
N HIS A 57 18.55 -2.21 10.26
CA HIS A 57 17.38 -2.20 9.37
C HIS A 57 16.33 -3.25 9.78
N ARG A 58 16.78 -4.46 10.15
CA ARG A 58 15.88 -5.53 10.60
C ARG A 58 15.18 -5.16 11.91
N ALA A 59 15.94 -4.69 12.90
CA ALA A 59 15.38 -4.28 14.19
C ALA A 59 14.39 -3.12 14.02
N PHE A 60 14.75 -2.11 13.22
CA PHE A 60 13.89 -0.98 12.91
C PHE A 60 12.56 -1.41 12.27
N LYS A 61 12.62 -2.28 11.26
CA LYS A 61 11.41 -2.81 10.63
C LYS A 61 10.54 -3.62 11.60
N MET A 62 11.14 -4.40 12.50
CA MET A 62 10.40 -5.16 13.50
C MET A 62 9.68 -4.22 14.49
N ALA A 63 10.38 -3.23 15.03
CA ALA A 63 9.79 -2.25 15.94
C ALA A 63 8.63 -1.48 15.28
N ALA A 64 8.81 -1.02 14.04
CA ALA A 64 7.74 -0.33 13.31
C ALA A 64 6.49 -1.21 13.11
N LEU A 65 6.67 -2.53 12.91
CA LEU A 65 5.56 -3.48 12.82
C LEU A 65 4.88 -3.73 14.16
N GLU A 66 5.66 -3.86 15.24
CA GLU A 66 5.15 -4.05 16.61
C GLU A 66 4.31 -2.86 17.07
N ASP A 67 4.76 -1.64 16.76
CA ASP A 67 4.10 -0.39 17.13
C ASP A 67 3.00 0.03 16.14
N ASN A 68 2.83 -0.71 15.02
CA ASN A 68 1.93 -0.37 13.93
C ASN A 68 2.14 1.07 13.40
N LEU A 69 3.41 1.46 13.24
CA LEU A 69 3.85 2.77 12.78
C LEU A 69 4.48 2.69 11.38
N GLU A 70 4.40 3.78 10.62
CA GLU A 70 5.10 3.88 9.35
C GLU A 70 6.57 4.24 9.58
N MET A 71 7.49 3.48 8.97
CA MET A 71 8.93 3.77 9.06
C MET A 71 9.31 5.18 8.58
N SER A 72 8.56 5.75 7.64
CA SER A 72 8.81 7.12 7.16
C SER A 72 8.51 8.17 8.23
N ASP A 73 7.45 7.99 9.03
CA ASP A 73 7.09 8.89 10.13
C ASP A 73 8.14 8.84 11.24
N ILE A 74 8.58 7.63 11.61
CA ILE A 74 9.64 7.46 12.63
C ILE A 74 10.94 8.17 12.19
N VAL A 75 11.31 8.06 10.91
CA VAL A 75 12.51 8.74 10.39
C VAL A 75 12.32 10.25 10.35
N GLU A 76 11.12 10.74 10.01
CA GLU A 76 10.80 12.18 10.01
C GLU A 76 10.98 12.78 11.42
N ASP A 77 10.44 12.13 12.45
CA ASP A 77 10.58 12.57 13.84
C ASP A 77 12.04 12.58 14.30
N LEU A 78 12.79 11.51 14.03
CA LEU A 78 14.21 11.40 14.42
C LEU A 78 15.07 12.49 13.74
N ILE A 79 14.84 12.74 12.45
CA ILE A 79 15.54 13.79 11.72
C ILE A 79 15.16 15.17 12.26
N SER A 80 13.87 15.40 12.55
CA SER A 80 13.37 16.67 13.08
C SER A 80 13.97 16.98 14.45
N GLN A 81 14.02 15.98 15.34
CA GLN A 81 14.67 16.10 16.64
C GLN A 81 16.16 16.45 16.48
N TRP A 82 16.89 15.70 15.65
CA TRP A 82 18.32 15.95 15.43
C TRP A 82 18.59 17.35 14.87
N LEU A 83 17.74 17.86 13.97
CA LEU A 83 17.84 19.23 13.47
C LEU A 83 17.55 20.27 14.56
N GLY A 84 16.53 20.03 15.40
CA GLY A 84 16.18 20.91 16.52
C GLY A 84 17.32 21.06 17.53
N GLU A 85 17.99 19.95 17.87
CA GLU A 85 19.17 19.95 18.76
C GLU A 85 20.36 20.70 18.17
N ARG A 86 20.51 20.72 16.85
CA ARG A 86 21.64 21.38 16.18
C ARG A 86 21.46 22.88 16.00
N HIS A 87 20.22 23.35 16.00
CA HIS A 87 19.86 24.76 15.85
C HIS A 87 19.54 25.44 17.20
N SER A 88 19.65 24.70 18.32
CA SER A 88 19.55 25.21 19.70
C SER A 88 20.93 25.56 20.26
#